data_AF-A0A377IWP8-F1
#
_entry.id   AF-A0A377IWP8-F1
#
_cell.length_a   1.000
_cell.length_b   1.000
_cell.length_c   1.000
_cell.angle_alpha   90.00
_cell.angle_beta   90.00
_cell.angle_gamma   90.00
#
_symmetry.space_group_name_H-M   'P 1'
#
loop_
_entity.id
_entity.type
_entity.pdbx_description
1 polymer ?
#
loop_
_entity_poly.entity_id
_entity_poly.type
_entity_poly.pdbx_seq_one_letter_code
_entity_poly.pdbx_strand_id
1 'polypeptide(L)'
;MKYPKLTLALFLILVFLCLYAFLMGLVTFISEEPDKFKELKGSEFYITDDDKVYAQVPSGGKFELIGAKASTFKYLNTGKYDNRNVGMSEDAVYCGNLVMHGLSPQSVRALGNGYFSDGKMTYFCDSVSEPNLDIKGVTEVWQILSHALFNTPKAQTHIYKFRPVDNLNLSPILGFGYAQDGEKAYYDGRLLLDAKASQLRYIDEISGRKSIYFTTDGENVYYKSAKLALKFTPEMRQIASMWNLYYLYEPNSGMVYVNDHEFTSEFAPYTPLFSLTDKHSYHVLFRGRDGIYYWERKWQWYNDESEGEFVRAGDDPFKGEITPLFGDVIVSGGETFFLRTYEVWRNNRSGRSLSSRNTGIFKLSTQGEWRRIGTSKNGVYGAVYTNGEKFYYFDEIGHNWHLTSSIYEIKEPDIVEILTRPYRSSGNLGVEDIFNMIKSGAMVPAKGEFVVEAISDFNDDDENFWFGIFLLSIAIGSYIWAYYRKRIVPQASKKKYKGLIVK
;
A
#
# COMPACT_ATOMS: atom_id res chain seq x y z
N MET A 1 -38.02 -13.32 -40.42
CA MET A 1 -38.31 -13.85 -39.06
C MET A 1 -39.36 -12.96 -38.39
N LYS A 2 -40.45 -13.54 -37.89
CA LYS A 2 -41.69 -12.80 -37.53
C LYS A 2 -41.66 -11.98 -36.22
N TYR A 3 -40.59 -12.02 -35.42
CA TYR A 3 -40.52 -11.26 -34.16
C TYR A 3 -39.07 -10.86 -33.81
N PRO A 4 -38.47 -9.85 -34.48
CA PRO A 4 -37.06 -9.49 -34.31
C PRO A 4 -36.72 -9.05 -32.88
N LYS A 5 -37.65 -8.40 -32.16
CA LYS A 5 -37.47 -8.00 -30.76
C LYS A 5 -37.44 -9.19 -29.80
N LEU A 6 -38.27 -10.20 -30.05
CA LEU A 6 -38.31 -11.43 -29.26
C LEU A 6 -37.06 -12.28 -29.51
N THR A 7 -36.60 -12.36 -30.77
CA THR A 7 -35.35 -13.05 -31.10
C THR A 7 -34.14 -12.37 -30.47
N LEU A 8 -34.09 -11.03 -30.48
CA LEU A 8 -33.03 -10.28 -29.83
C LEU A 8 -33.04 -10.48 -28.30
N ALA A 9 -34.22 -10.44 -27.67
CA ALA A 9 -34.37 -10.69 -26.23
C ALA A 9 -33.91 -12.11 -25.86
N LEU A 10 -34.32 -13.13 -26.61
CA LEU A 10 -33.90 -14.52 -26.40
C LEU A 10 -32.39 -14.70 -26.62
N PHE A 11 -31.81 -14.02 -27.60
CA PHE A 11 -30.37 -14.03 -27.83
C PHE A 11 -29.60 -13.37 -26.68
N LEU A 12 -30.07 -12.24 -26.17
CA LEU A 12 -29.46 -11.55 -25.01
C LEU A 12 -29.58 -12.38 -23.73
N ILE A 13 -30.72 -13.05 -23.50
CA ILE A 13 -30.90 -13.98 -22.37
C ILE A 13 -29.93 -15.15 -22.49
N LEU A 14 -29.76 -15.72 -23.68
CA LEU A 14 -28.80 -16.81 -23.91
C LEU A 14 -27.35 -16.34 -23.63
N VAL A 15 -26.97 -15.15 -24.11
CA VAL A 15 -25.66 -14.55 -23.84
C VAL A 15 -25.46 -14.32 -22.34
N PHE A 16 -26.47 -13.80 -21.63
CA PHE A 16 -26.44 -13.61 -20.19
C PHE A 16 -26.31 -14.94 -19.44
N LEU A 17 -27.06 -15.98 -19.84
CA LEU A 17 -26.95 -17.32 -19.25
C LEU A 17 -25.60 -17.97 -19.52
N CYS A 18 -25.02 -17.79 -20.70
CA CYS A 18 -23.67 -18.24 -21.02
C CYS A 18 -22.61 -17.50 -20.18
N LEU A 19 -22.73 -16.18 -20.04
CA LEU A 19 -21.87 -15.37 -19.16
C LEU A 19 -22.00 -15.77 -17.70
N TYR A 20 -23.23 -15.99 -17.22
CA TYR A 20 -23.51 -16.42 -15.86
C TYR A 20 -22.95 -17.82 -15.59
N ALA A 21 -23.19 -18.78 -16.48
CA ALA A 21 -22.63 -20.13 -16.37
C ALA A 21 -21.10 -20.12 -16.46
N PHE A 22 -20.53 -19.24 -17.29
CA PHE A 22 -19.09 -19.02 -17.40
C PHE A 22 -18.50 -18.45 -16.10
N LEU A 23 -19.14 -17.44 -15.51
CA LEU A 23 -18.74 -16.84 -14.22
C LEU A 23 -18.89 -17.83 -13.05
N MET A 24 -19.96 -18.61 -13.00
CA MET A 24 -20.15 -19.65 -11.99
C MET A 24 -19.16 -20.81 -12.16
N GLY A 25 -18.82 -21.14 -13.41
CA GLY A 25 -17.71 -22.04 -13.72
C GLY A 25 -16.39 -21.50 -13.18
N LEU A 26 -16.05 -20.24 -13.45
CA LEU A 26 -14.86 -19.59 -12.91
C LEU A 26 -14.80 -19.67 -11.38
N VAL A 27 -15.88 -19.36 -10.66
CA VAL A 27 -15.91 -19.43 -9.19
C VAL A 27 -15.63 -20.84 -8.67
N THR A 28 -16.16 -21.87 -9.33
CA THR A 28 -15.98 -23.27 -8.94
C THR A 28 -14.61 -23.85 -9.35
N PHE A 29 -13.98 -23.32 -10.41
CA PHE A 29 -12.61 -23.67 -10.81
C PHE A 29 -11.53 -22.91 -10.02
N ILE A 30 -11.84 -21.71 -9.52
CA ILE A 30 -10.92 -20.86 -8.76
C ILE A 30 -10.87 -21.27 -7.28
N SER A 31 -11.91 -21.91 -6.75
CA SER A 31 -11.88 -22.42 -5.37
C SER A 31 -10.87 -23.55 -5.24
N GLU A 32 -9.69 -23.25 -4.67
CA GLU A 32 -8.70 -24.27 -4.28
C GLU A 32 -9.36 -25.26 -3.31
N GLU A 33 -9.34 -26.55 -3.64
CA GLU A 33 -9.80 -27.62 -2.74
C GLU A 33 -8.92 -27.62 -1.48
N PRO A 34 -9.45 -27.22 -0.30
CA PRO A 34 -8.64 -27.06 0.91
C PRO A 34 -7.98 -28.38 1.35
N ASP A 35 -8.65 -29.50 1.10
CA ASP A 35 -8.26 -30.82 1.57
C ASP A 35 -7.10 -31.44 0.76
N LYS A 36 -6.74 -30.85 -0.38
CA LYS A 36 -5.68 -31.40 -1.26
C LYS A 36 -4.27 -31.06 -0.80
N PHE A 37 -4.08 -29.92 -0.12
CA PHE A 37 -2.76 -29.37 0.19
C PHE A 37 -2.39 -29.60 1.65
N LYS A 38 -1.26 -30.29 1.88
CA LYS A 38 -0.68 -30.48 3.22
C LYS A 38 0.53 -29.57 3.37
N GLU A 39 0.49 -28.68 4.34
CA GLU A 39 1.61 -27.77 4.63
C GLU A 39 2.84 -28.56 5.08
N LEU A 40 3.99 -28.23 4.51
CA LEU A 40 5.26 -28.85 4.84
C LEU A 40 5.87 -28.16 6.07
N LYS A 41 5.51 -28.63 7.27
CA LYS A 41 6.23 -28.33 8.54
C LYS A 41 6.41 -26.83 8.87
N GLY A 42 5.39 -26.00 8.72
CA GLY A 42 5.50 -24.57 9.07
C GLY A 42 6.21 -23.74 8.01
N SER A 43 6.39 -24.26 6.79
CA SER A 43 7.02 -23.56 5.66
C SER A 43 5.97 -23.00 4.70
N GLU A 44 6.40 -22.19 3.73
CA GLU A 44 5.53 -21.71 2.65
C GLU A 44 5.36 -22.77 1.53
N PHE A 45 5.74 -24.03 1.76
CA PHE A 45 5.59 -25.11 0.80
C PHE A 45 4.48 -26.07 1.22
N TYR A 46 3.74 -26.54 0.22
CA TYR A 46 2.63 -27.48 0.36
C TYR A 46 2.88 -28.68 -0.52
N ILE A 47 2.47 -29.86 -0.05
CA ILE A 47 2.57 -31.11 -0.80
C ILE A 47 1.20 -31.72 -1.00
N THR A 48 1.07 -32.54 -2.03
CA THR A 48 -0.16 -33.26 -2.37
C THR A 48 0.10 -34.76 -2.43
N ASP A 49 -0.96 -35.57 -2.36
CA ASP A 49 -0.84 -37.03 -2.35
C ASP A 49 -0.31 -37.63 -3.67
N ASP A 50 -0.35 -36.87 -4.77
CA ASP A 50 0.25 -37.21 -6.07
C ASP A 50 1.73 -36.81 -6.21
N ASP A 51 2.44 -36.69 -5.09
CA ASP A 51 3.89 -36.42 -4.99
C ASP A 51 4.33 -35.06 -5.57
N LYS A 52 3.43 -34.08 -5.65
CA LYS A 52 3.74 -32.71 -6.14
C LYS A 52 4.03 -31.74 -5.01
N VAL A 53 4.78 -30.70 -5.35
CA VAL A 53 5.14 -29.61 -4.43
C VAL A 53 4.59 -28.29 -4.97
N TYR A 54 4.08 -27.46 -4.08
CA TYR A 54 3.60 -26.12 -4.37
C TYR A 54 4.24 -25.13 -3.41
N ALA A 55 4.52 -23.92 -3.87
CA ALA A 55 4.94 -22.80 -3.04
C ALA A 55 3.81 -21.78 -2.91
N GLN A 56 3.55 -21.33 -1.70
CA GLN A 56 2.67 -20.22 -1.40
C GLN A 56 3.39 -18.91 -1.68
N VAL A 57 2.78 -18.11 -2.54
CA VAL A 57 3.16 -16.71 -2.77
C VAL A 57 2.11 -15.86 -2.04
N PRO A 58 2.48 -15.06 -1.03
CA PRO A 58 1.53 -14.18 -0.35
C PRO A 58 0.74 -13.34 -1.36
N SER A 59 -0.57 -13.25 -1.19
CA SER A 59 -1.50 -12.58 -2.12
C SER A 59 -1.58 -13.16 -3.56
N GLY A 60 -0.68 -14.07 -3.97
CA GLY A 60 -0.69 -14.75 -5.27
C GLY A 60 -1.29 -16.17 -5.25
N GLY A 61 -1.29 -16.83 -4.10
CA GLY A 61 -1.77 -18.21 -3.93
C GLY A 61 -0.66 -19.26 -4.16
N LYS A 62 -1.05 -20.51 -4.36
CA LYS A 62 -0.11 -21.65 -4.48
C LYS A 62 0.28 -21.92 -5.93
N PHE A 63 1.57 -22.11 -6.19
CA PHE A 63 2.13 -22.40 -7.52
C PHE A 63 2.92 -23.71 -7.52
N GLU A 64 2.64 -24.61 -8.47
CA GLU A 64 3.33 -25.91 -8.58
C GLU A 64 4.82 -25.70 -8.94
N LEU A 65 5.71 -26.40 -8.22
CA LEU A 65 7.13 -26.48 -8.55
C LEU A 65 7.35 -27.62 -9.54
N ILE A 66 7.29 -27.30 -10.84
CA ILE A 66 7.41 -28.31 -11.90
C ILE A 66 8.75 -29.04 -11.79
N GLY A 67 8.68 -30.37 -11.66
CA GLY A 67 9.83 -31.26 -11.54
C GLY A 67 10.29 -31.55 -10.11
N ALA A 68 9.74 -30.87 -9.09
CA ALA A 68 9.98 -31.21 -7.69
C ALA A 68 9.05 -32.33 -7.21
N LYS A 69 9.58 -33.28 -6.44
CA LYS A 69 8.84 -34.40 -5.86
C LYS A 69 8.68 -34.23 -4.35
N ALA A 70 7.47 -34.34 -3.83
CA ALA A 70 7.20 -34.17 -2.41
C ALA A 70 8.01 -35.14 -1.52
N SER A 71 8.25 -36.35 -2.01
CA SER A 71 9.01 -37.41 -1.35
C SER A 71 10.48 -37.06 -1.08
N THR A 72 11.09 -36.20 -1.89
CA THR A 72 12.50 -35.80 -1.76
C THR A 72 12.69 -34.31 -1.44
N PHE A 73 11.65 -33.50 -1.61
CA PHE A 73 11.69 -32.06 -1.38
C PHE A 73 11.94 -31.71 0.10
N LYS A 74 12.77 -30.69 0.31
CA LYS A 74 13.11 -30.20 1.65
C LYS A 74 13.05 -28.68 1.64
N TYR A 75 12.45 -28.10 2.66
CA TYR A 75 12.62 -26.66 2.91
C TYR A 75 13.86 -26.41 3.76
N LEU A 76 14.44 -25.22 3.65
CA LEU A 76 15.61 -24.83 4.41
C LEU A 76 15.19 -24.35 5.80
N ASN A 77 15.13 -25.28 6.76
CA ASN A 77 14.76 -24.94 8.12
C ASN A 77 15.93 -24.31 8.89
N THR A 78 15.85 -23.00 9.14
CA THR A 78 16.82 -22.27 9.98
C THR A 78 16.32 -22.04 11.41
N GLY A 79 15.10 -22.52 11.72
CA GLY A 79 14.40 -22.20 12.98
C GLY A 79 13.89 -20.76 13.08
N LYS A 80 14.15 -19.92 12.07
CA LYS A 80 13.66 -18.54 12.00
C LYS A 80 12.50 -18.42 11.00
N TYR A 81 11.63 -17.42 11.22
CA TYR A 81 10.45 -17.20 10.38
C TYR A 81 10.80 -16.74 8.96
N ASP A 82 11.89 -15.99 8.80
CA ASP A 82 12.34 -15.27 7.60
C ASP A 82 12.98 -16.16 6.50
N ASN A 83 12.90 -17.49 6.60
CA ASN A 83 13.47 -18.42 5.62
C ASN A 83 12.50 -19.54 5.18
N ARG A 84 11.22 -19.43 5.56
CA ARG A 84 10.19 -20.46 5.34
C ARG A 84 9.82 -20.65 3.88
N ASN A 85 10.16 -19.68 3.04
CA ASN A 85 9.92 -19.67 1.62
C ASN A 85 11.13 -20.16 0.80
N VAL A 86 12.21 -20.66 1.42
CA VAL A 86 13.32 -21.28 0.68
C VAL A 86 13.30 -22.79 0.81
N GLY A 87 13.33 -23.48 -0.33
CA GLY A 87 13.32 -24.94 -0.38
C GLY A 87 14.10 -25.49 -1.56
N MET A 88 14.29 -26.80 -1.60
CA MET A 88 15.14 -27.45 -2.57
C MET A 88 14.61 -28.83 -2.96
N SER A 89 14.66 -29.11 -4.26
CA SER A 89 14.52 -30.45 -4.82
C SER A 89 15.91 -31.08 -4.96
N GLU A 90 15.99 -32.23 -5.64
CA GLU A 90 17.27 -32.88 -5.95
C GLU A 90 18.15 -32.03 -6.89
N ASP A 91 17.51 -31.21 -7.74
CA ASP A 91 18.18 -30.51 -8.85
C ASP A 91 18.22 -28.98 -8.69
N ALA A 92 17.36 -28.39 -7.85
CA ALA A 92 17.20 -26.94 -7.79
C ALA A 92 16.88 -26.42 -6.39
N VAL A 93 17.29 -25.18 -6.13
CA VAL A 93 16.90 -24.39 -4.96
C VAL A 93 15.89 -23.32 -5.38
N TYR A 94 14.88 -23.10 -4.57
CA TYR A 94 13.74 -22.24 -4.84
C TYR A 94 13.62 -21.13 -3.80
N CYS A 95 13.33 -19.91 -4.28
CA CYS A 95 12.77 -18.80 -3.51
C CYS A 95 11.27 -18.72 -3.82
N GLY A 96 10.45 -19.23 -2.91
CA GLY A 96 9.04 -19.51 -3.18
C GLY A 96 8.90 -20.43 -4.39
N ASN A 97 8.27 -19.92 -5.46
CA ASN A 97 8.10 -20.66 -6.70
C ASN A 97 9.20 -20.41 -7.75
N LEU A 98 10.21 -19.61 -7.44
CA LEU A 98 11.23 -19.16 -8.39
C LEU A 98 12.54 -19.90 -8.20
N VAL A 99 13.16 -20.36 -9.28
CA VAL A 99 14.43 -21.09 -9.23
C VAL A 99 15.62 -20.13 -9.04
N MET A 100 16.43 -20.37 -8.01
CA MET A 100 17.73 -19.71 -7.83
C MET A 100 18.79 -20.46 -8.63
N HIS A 101 18.88 -20.13 -9.92
CA HIS A 101 19.76 -20.83 -10.86
C HIS A 101 21.23 -20.85 -10.40
N GLY A 102 21.85 -22.02 -10.48
CA GLY A 102 23.27 -22.19 -10.16
C GLY A 102 23.57 -22.50 -8.69
N LEU A 103 22.61 -22.34 -7.78
CA LEU A 103 22.77 -22.78 -6.38
C LEU A 103 22.64 -24.30 -6.28
N SER A 104 23.63 -24.91 -5.61
CA SER A 104 23.66 -26.33 -5.30
C SER A 104 22.69 -26.70 -4.15
N PRO A 105 21.68 -27.55 -4.39
CA PRO A 105 20.79 -28.06 -3.33
C PRO A 105 21.53 -28.77 -2.19
N GLN A 106 22.69 -29.37 -2.46
CA GLN A 106 23.43 -30.16 -1.48
C GLN A 106 24.22 -29.31 -0.49
N SER A 107 24.53 -28.06 -0.84
CA SER A 107 25.39 -27.18 -0.03
C SER A 107 24.78 -25.82 0.32
N VAL A 108 23.57 -25.52 -0.17
CA VAL A 108 22.90 -24.27 0.16
C VAL A 108 22.66 -24.15 1.66
N ARG A 109 22.96 -22.97 2.20
CA ARG A 109 22.75 -22.61 3.60
C ARG A 109 22.29 -21.16 3.69
N ALA A 110 21.55 -20.85 4.75
CA ALA A 110 21.22 -19.48 5.08
C ALA A 110 22.44 -18.76 5.68
N LEU A 111 22.69 -17.55 5.20
CA LEU A 111 23.61 -16.59 5.82
C LEU A 111 22.87 -15.68 6.83
N GLY A 112 21.54 -15.55 6.69
CA GLY A 112 20.66 -14.73 7.51
C GLY A 112 20.15 -13.49 6.77
N ASN A 113 19.13 -12.80 7.30
CA ASN A 113 18.52 -11.61 6.70
C ASN A 113 18.07 -11.80 5.23
N GLY A 114 17.60 -13.00 4.88
CA GLY A 114 17.15 -13.34 3.52
C GLY A 114 18.27 -13.71 2.54
N TYR A 115 19.52 -13.85 3.01
CA TYR A 115 20.64 -14.27 2.16
C TYR A 115 20.94 -15.76 2.28
N PHE A 116 21.21 -16.39 1.13
CA PHE A 116 21.47 -17.82 0.99
C PHE A 116 22.67 -18.04 0.08
N SER A 117 23.56 -18.97 0.45
CA SER A 117 24.74 -19.28 -0.37
C SER A 117 25.06 -20.76 -0.33
N ASP A 118 25.62 -21.27 -1.42
CA ASP A 118 26.14 -22.62 -1.53
C ASP A 118 27.68 -22.69 -1.50
N GLY A 119 28.34 -21.54 -1.25
CA GLY A 119 29.80 -21.37 -1.27
C GLY A 119 30.39 -21.01 -2.64
N LYS A 120 29.58 -21.01 -3.71
CA LYS A 120 29.98 -20.58 -5.07
C LYS A 120 29.15 -19.39 -5.57
N MET A 121 27.92 -19.29 -5.09
CA MET A 121 26.98 -18.24 -5.45
C MET A 121 26.13 -17.86 -4.24
N THR A 122 25.65 -16.63 -4.24
CA THR A 122 24.78 -16.09 -3.19
C THR A 122 23.54 -15.48 -3.81
N TYR A 123 22.40 -15.67 -3.16
CA TYR A 123 21.15 -15.02 -3.50
C TYR A 123 20.58 -14.30 -2.29
N PHE A 124 19.90 -13.20 -2.56
CA PHE A 124 18.86 -12.67 -1.69
C PHE A 124 17.51 -13.25 -2.12
N CYS A 125 16.68 -13.63 -1.15
CA CYS A 125 15.29 -14.04 -1.31
C CYS A 125 14.47 -13.40 -0.20
N ASP A 126 13.53 -12.54 -0.58
CA ASP A 126 12.65 -11.84 0.35
C ASP A 126 11.63 -12.81 0.94
N SER A 127 11.19 -12.54 2.17
CA SER A 127 10.15 -13.31 2.85
C SER A 127 8.74 -12.85 2.48
N VAL A 128 8.61 -11.67 1.86
CA VAL A 128 7.35 -11.13 1.34
C VAL A 128 7.36 -11.06 -0.19
N SER A 129 6.18 -11.18 -0.79
CA SER A 129 6.00 -10.98 -2.23
C SER A 129 5.46 -9.59 -2.53
N GLU A 130 5.74 -9.10 -3.73
CA GLU A 130 5.22 -7.84 -4.27
C GLU A 130 4.33 -8.09 -5.49
N PRO A 131 3.48 -7.13 -5.87
CA PRO A 131 2.75 -7.18 -7.14
C PRO A 131 3.70 -7.39 -8.32
N ASN A 132 3.38 -8.36 -9.18
CA ASN A 132 4.16 -8.64 -10.37
C ASN A 132 3.77 -7.68 -11.49
N LEU A 133 4.60 -6.65 -11.70
CA LEU A 133 4.31 -5.60 -12.68
C LEU A 133 4.42 -6.07 -14.15
N ASP A 134 5.00 -7.24 -14.41
CA ASP A 134 5.08 -7.81 -15.77
C ASP A 134 3.77 -8.45 -16.23
N ILE A 135 2.87 -8.77 -15.30
CA ILE A 135 1.57 -9.40 -15.57
C ILE A 135 0.48 -8.38 -15.24
N LYS A 136 0.32 -7.39 -16.13
CA LYS A 136 -0.71 -6.33 -16.00
C LYS A 136 -1.77 -6.40 -17.10
N GLY A 137 -2.98 -5.97 -16.75
CA GLY A 137 -4.07 -5.70 -17.69
C GLY A 137 -4.48 -6.92 -18.52
N VAL A 138 -4.37 -6.79 -19.84
CA VAL A 138 -4.81 -7.84 -20.79
C VAL A 138 -4.09 -9.17 -20.58
N THR A 139 -2.82 -9.14 -20.20
CA THR A 139 -2.01 -10.36 -19.96
C THR A 139 -2.52 -11.14 -18.77
N GLU A 140 -2.85 -10.45 -17.68
CA GLU A 140 -3.42 -11.05 -16.47
C GLU A 140 -4.78 -11.68 -16.75
N VAL A 141 -5.69 -10.93 -17.40
CA VAL A 141 -7.02 -11.41 -17.79
C VAL A 141 -6.90 -12.64 -18.70
N TRP A 142 -6.00 -12.62 -19.67
CA TRP A 142 -5.77 -13.76 -20.55
C TRP A 142 -5.27 -14.99 -19.80
N GLN A 143 -4.32 -14.84 -18.87
CA GLN A 143 -3.79 -15.95 -18.07
C GLN A 143 -4.83 -16.53 -17.11
N ILE A 144 -5.67 -15.69 -16.50
CA ILE A 144 -6.79 -16.15 -15.66
C ILE A 144 -7.78 -16.96 -16.51
N LEU A 145 -8.17 -16.44 -17.67
CA LEU A 145 -9.07 -17.13 -18.60
C LEU A 145 -8.47 -18.43 -19.12
N SER A 146 -7.18 -18.45 -19.48
CA SER A 146 -6.50 -19.63 -20.00
C SER A 146 -6.33 -20.70 -18.93
N HIS A 147 -6.06 -20.32 -17.69
CA HIS A 147 -6.00 -21.25 -16.56
C HIS A 147 -7.35 -21.93 -16.36
N ALA A 148 -8.45 -21.16 -16.32
CA ALA A 148 -9.79 -21.70 -16.12
C ALA A 148 -10.30 -22.58 -17.28
N LEU A 149 -9.99 -22.21 -18.53
CA LEU A 149 -10.50 -22.90 -19.71
C LEU A 149 -9.62 -24.08 -20.17
N PHE A 150 -8.31 -23.99 -19.93
CA PHE A 150 -7.33 -24.91 -20.50
C PHE A 150 -6.33 -25.47 -19.47
N ASN A 151 -6.52 -25.19 -18.18
CA ASN A 151 -5.64 -25.63 -17.09
C ASN A 151 -4.15 -25.27 -17.33
N THR A 152 -3.89 -24.12 -17.96
CA THR A 152 -2.54 -23.55 -18.11
C THR A 152 -1.99 -23.13 -16.74
N PRO A 153 -0.69 -22.81 -16.58
CA PRO A 153 -0.20 -22.23 -15.32
C PRO A 153 -1.02 -21.00 -14.89
N LYS A 154 -1.23 -20.87 -13.56
CA LYS A 154 -1.95 -19.76 -12.94
C LYS A 154 -1.23 -18.44 -13.19
N ALA A 155 -1.98 -17.35 -13.32
CA ALA A 155 -1.40 -16.01 -13.40
C ALA A 155 -0.61 -15.68 -12.12
N GLN A 156 0.65 -15.27 -12.29
CA GLN A 156 1.53 -14.94 -11.17
C GLN A 156 1.43 -13.46 -10.83
N THR A 157 0.30 -13.04 -10.25
CA THR A 157 0.00 -11.64 -9.92
C THR A 157 0.91 -11.06 -8.84
N HIS A 158 1.56 -11.92 -8.05
CA HIS A 158 2.56 -11.55 -7.05
C HIS A 158 3.81 -12.41 -7.22
N ILE A 159 4.97 -11.85 -6.88
CA ILE A 159 6.26 -12.50 -7.05
C ILE A 159 7.17 -12.21 -5.87
N TYR A 160 8.00 -13.18 -5.48
CA TYR A 160 9.05 -12.95 -4.49
C TYR A 160 10.17 -12.11 -5.10
N LYS A 161 10.66 -11.11 -4.35
CA LYS A 161 11.92 -10.45 -4.67
C LYS A 161 13.06 -11.43 -4.45
N PHE A 162 13.82 -11.70 -5.50
CA PHE A 162 15.04 -12.49 -5.37
C PHE A 162 16.08 -11.99 -6.37
N ARG A 163 17.36 -12.08 -6.01
CA ARG A 163 18.45 -11.72 -6.92
C ARG A 163 19.76 -12.39 -6.56
N PRO A 164 20.60 -12.73 -7.56
CA PRO A 164 21.97 -13.10 -7.30
C PRO A 164 22.73 -11.90 -6.72
N VAL A 165 23.68 -12.19 -5.84
CA VAL A 165 24.55 -11.20 -5.21
C VAL A 165 25.99 -11.60 -5.48
N ASP A 166 26.77 -10.69 -6.04
CA ASP A 166 28.18 -10.90 -6.39
C ASP A 166 29.08 -10.79 -5.14
N ASN A 167 28.78 -11.62 -4.13
CA ASN A 167 29.55 -11.75 -2.91
C ASN A 167 29.21 -13.04 -2.15
N LEU A 168 30.23 -13.79 -1.72
CA LEU A 168 30.07 -15.06 -1.02
C LEU A 168 30.11 -14.95 0.51
N ASN A 169 30.66 -13.86 1.03
CA ASN A 169 31.00 -13.72 2.45
C ASN A 169 30.08 -12.71 3.15
N LEU A 170 28.77 -12.82 2.91
CA LEU A 170 27.80 -11.94 3.53
C LEU A 170 27.46 -12.37 4.96
N SER A 171 27.30 -11.38 5.84
CA SER A 171 26.81 -11.55 7.20
C SER A 171 25.73 -10.51 7.52
N PRO A 172 24.71 -10.86 8.32
CA PRO A 172 23.70 -9.92 8.80
C PRO A 172 24.32 -8.76 9.61
N ILE A 173 23.80 -7.54 9.45
CA ILE A 173 24.25 -6.36 10.25
C ILE A 173 23.11 -5.58 10.92
N LEU A 174 22.00 -5.37 10.22
CA LEU A 174 20.80 -4.69 10.75
C LEU A 174 19.58 -5.63 10.65
N GLY A 175 18.38 -5.09 10.44
CA GLY A 175 17.17 -5.87 10.18
C GLY A 175 17.21 -6.63 8.85
N PHE A 176 16.14 -7.38 8.58
CA PHE A 176 15.98 -8.18 7.35
C PHE A 176 16.33 -7.38 6.09
N GLY A 177 16.96 -8.03 5.11
CA GLY A 177 17.48 -7.38 3.90
C GLY A 177 18.89 -6.82 4.04
N TYR A 178 19.31 -6.37 5.23
CA TYR A 178 20.64 -5.78 5.42
C TYR A 178 21.73 -6.84 5.65
N ALA A 179 22.80 -6.79 4.87
CA ALA A 179 23.99 -7.60 5.05
C ALA A 179 25.28 -6.80 4.78
N GLN A 180 26.42 -7.35 5.17
CA GLN A 180 27.75 -6.80 4.89
C GLN A 180 28.75 -7.89 4.55
N ASP A 181 29.85 -7.51 3.90
CA ASP A 181 31.01 -8.37 3.65
C ASP A 181 32.27 -7.96 4.46
N GLY A 182 32.13 -6.99 5.38
CA GLY A 182 33.22 -6.39 6.15
C GLY A 182 33.73 -5.06 5.59
N GLU A 183 33.45 -4.75 4.32
CA GLU A 183 33.78 -3.47 3.68
C GLU A 183 32.52 -2.76 3.18
N LYS A 184 31.69 -3.49 2.43
CA LYS A 184 30.48 -3.02 1.76
C LYS A 184 29.24 -3.49 2.50
N ALA A 185 28.17 -2.70 2.38
CA ALA A 185 26.85 -3.03 2.88
C ALA A 185 25.86 -3.26 1.73
N TYR A 186 24.87 -4.09 1.97
CA TYR A 186 23.86 -4.49 1.01
C TYR A 186 22.47 -4.42 1.65
N TYR A 187 21.46 -4.06 0.85
CA TYR A 187 20.05 -4.16 1.22
C TYR A 187 19.30 -4.88 0.08
N ASP A 188 18.59 -5.95 0.42
CA ASP A 188 17.89 -6.83 -0.53
C ASP A 188 18.78 -7.31 -1.68
N GLY A 189 20.08 -7.54 -1.42
CA GLY A 189 21.06 -7.92 -2.43
C GLY A 189 21.57 -6.77 -3.32
N ARG A 190 21.17 -5.52 -3.09
CA ARG A 190 21.74 -4.33 -3.75
C ARG A 190 22.82 -3.70 -2.88
N LEU A 191 23.93 -3.32 -3.50
CA LEU A 191 25.00 -2.56 -2.85
C LEU A 191 24.50 -1.19 -2.39
N LEU A 192 24.77 -0.82 -1.14
CA LEU A 192 24.65 0.57 -0.68
C LEU A 192 25.90 1.33 -1.12
N LEU A 193 25.74 2.21 -2.11
CA LEU A 193 26.84 2.93 -2.72
C LEU A 193 27.59 3.80 -1.71
N ASP A 194 28.92 3.65 -1.64
CA ASP A 194 29.83 4.36 -0.72
C ASP A 194 29.57 4.15 0.78
N ALA A 195 28.75 3.16 1.16
CA ALA A 195 28.44 2.91 2.56
C ALA A 195 29.62 2.31 3.32
N LYS A 196 29.95 2.90 4.47
CA LYS A 196 30.89 2.30 5.42
C LYS A 196 30.13 1.27 6.27
N ALA A 197 30.21 -0.01 5.89
CA ALA A 197 29.42 -1.08 6.51
C ALA A 197 29.55 -1.11 8.04
N SER A 198 30.76 -0.94 8.57
CA SER A 198 31.05 -0.95 10.01
C SER A 198 30.40 0.19 10.82
N GLN A 199 29.91 1.24 10.17
CA GLN A 199 29.28 2.40 10.81
C GLN A 199 27.77 2.50 10.51
N LEU A 200 27.25 1.58 9.70
CA LEU A 200 25.86 1.58 9.27
C LEU A 200 24.91 1.38 10.46
N ARG A 201 23.97 2.29 10.62
CA ARG A 201 22.97 2.28 11.69
C ARG A 201 21.69 2.97 11.26
N TYR A 202 20.60 2.66 11.93
CA TYR A 202 19.32 3.33 11.72
C TYR A 202 19.33 4.78 12.22
N ILE A 203 18.67 5.65 11.47
CA ILE A 203 18.34 7.03 11.90
C ILE A 203 17.22 6.96 12.95
N ASP A 204 17.22 7.90 13.89
CA ASP A 204 16.17 7.98 14.91
C ASP A 204 14.86 8.55 14.34
N GLU A 205 13.75 8.02 14.81
CA GLU A 205 12.44 8.64 14.67
C GLU A 205 12.28 9.77 15.68
N ILE A 206 11.32 10.68 15.43
CA ILE A 206 10.93 11.70 16.41
C ILE A 206 10.45 11.10 17.75
N SER A 207 9.93 9.86 17.71
CA SER A 207 9.53 9.09 18.90
C SER A 207 10.70 8.62 19.77
N GLY A 208 11.95 8.73 19.28
CA GLY A 208 13.15 8.17 19.91
C GLY A 208 13.39 6.68 19.58
N ARG A 209 12.49 6.04 18.82
CA ARG A 209 12.73 4.70 18.27
C ARG A 209 13.68 4.78 17.07
N LYS A 210 14.30 3.65 16.72
CA LYS A 210 15.05 3.53 15.46
C LYS A 210 14.09 3.37 14.29
N SER A 211 14.30 4.16 13.24
CA SER A 211 13.69 3.89 11.93
C SER A 211 14.06 2.48 11.49
N ILE A 212 13.22 1.83 10.69
CA ILE A 212 13.56 0.57 10.02
C ILE A 212 13.81 0.76 8.52
N TYR A 213 13.71 2.01 8.02
CA TYR A 213 13.79 2.35 6.60
C TYR A 213 14.98 3.24 6.27
N PHE A 214 15.27 4.22 7.13
CA PHE A 214 16.38 5.16 6.93
C PHE A 214 17.61 4.75 7.73
N THR A 215 18.76 4.69 7.06
CA THR A 215 20.05 4.36 7.66
C THR A 215 21.10 5.42 7.32
N THR A 216 22.17 5.44 8.11
CA THR A 216 23.34 6.26 7.87
C THR A 216 24.60 5.50 8.25
N ASP A 217 25.69 5.78 7.55
CA ASP A 217 27.04 5.36 7.94
C ASP A 217 27.78 6.44 8.77
N GLY A 218 27.07 7.50 9.18
CA GLY A 218 27.63 8.67 9.85
C GLY A 218 28.04 9.81 8.92
N GLU A 219 28.01 9.61 7.60
CA GLU A 219 28.27 10.64 6.61
C GLU A 219 27.17 10.71 5.55
N ASN A 220 26.84 9.57 4.95
CA ASN A 220 25.82 9.42 3.94
C ASN A 220 24.51 8.94 4.57
N VAL A 221 23.41 9.15 3.85
CA VAL A 221 22.06 8.77 4.26
C VAL A 221 21.47 7.88 3.19
N TYR A 222 20.74 6.85 3.63
CA TYR A 222 20.13 5.88 2.74
C TYR A 222 18.67 5.64 3.13
N TYR A 223 17.80 5.57 2.14
CA TYR A 223 16.50 4.90 2.26
C TYR A 223 16.66 3.51 1.64
N LYS A 224 16.61 2.45 2.46
CA LYS A 224 16.88 1.08 1.99
C LYS A 224 18.26 1.02 1.28
N SER A 225 18.29 0.68 -0.01
CA SER A 225 19.54 0.68 -0.82
C SER A 225 19.82 2.01 -1.53
N ALA A 226 18.86 2.94 -1.56
CA ALA A 226 18.99 4.21 -2.26
C ALA A 226 19.77 5.21 -1.41
N LYS A 227 20.90 5.70 -1.95
CA LYS A 227 21.67 6.80 -1.33
C LYS A 227 20.96 8.12 -1.62
N LEU A 228 20.67 8.87 -0.57
CA LEU A 228 20.03 10.20 -0.67
C LEU A 228 21.09 11.28 -0.90
N ALA A 229 20.70 12.37 -1.56
CA ALA A 229 21.59 13.51 -1.84
C ALA A 229 21.73 14.45 -0.61
N LEU A 230 21.84 13.87 0.58
CA LEU A 230 22.03 14.59 1.84
C LEU A 230 23.21 14.01 2.61
N LYS A 231 23.86 14.88 3.39
CA LYS A 231 24.82 14.47 4.42
C LYS A 231 24.10 14.30 5.75
N PHE A 232 24.53 13.29 6.50
CA PHE A 232 23.95 12.98 7.80
C PHE A 232 24.27 14.09 8.80
N THR A 233 23.25 14.50 9.56
CA THR A 233 23.38 15.36 10.74
C THR A 233 22.78 14.65 11.96
N PRO A 234 23.35 14.81 13.16
CA PRO A 234 22.84 14.17 14.38
C PRO A 234 21.39 14.54 14.72
N GLU A 235 20.87 15.65 14.22
CA GLU A 235 19.51 16.16 14.45
C GLU A 235 18.50 15.63 13.42
N MET A 236 18.95 15.00 12.33
CA MET A 236 18.08 14.43 11.30
C MET A 236 17.18 13.32 11.87
N ARG A 237 15.89 13.35 11.58
CA ARG A 237 14.91 12.37 12.10
C ARG A 237 13.95 11.90 11.03
N GLN A 238 13.47 10.66 11.17
CA GLN A 238 12.22 10.27 10.54
C GLN A 238 11.06 10.89 11.34
N ILE A 239 10.36 11.84 10.76
CA ILE A 239 9.37 12.68 11.46
C ILE A 239 7.93 12.20 11.29
N ALA A 240 7.64 11.42 10.24
CA ALA A 240 6.31 10.88 10.00
C ALA A 240 6.37 9.54 9.25
N SER A 241 5.33 8.74 9.43
CA SER A 241 5.08 7.50 8.70
C SER A 241 3.59 7.42 8.44
N MET A 242 3.18 7.55 7.19
CA MET A 242 1.76 7.56 6.85
C MET A 242 1.54 6.94 5.48
N TRP A 243 0.67 5.93 5.39
CA TRP A 243 0.35 5.24 4.13
C TRP A 243 1.59 4.73 3.38
N ASN A 244 2.55 4.10 4.07
CA ASN A 244 3.84 3.63 3.53
C ASN A 244 4.75 4.73 2.95
N LEU A 245 4.45 5.99 3.24
CA LEU A 245 5.34 7.12 3.02
C LEU A 245 6.10 7.42 4.32
N TYR A 246 7.42 7.34 4.27
CA TYR A 246 8.29 7.64 5.41
C TYR A 246 9.01 8.96 5.18
N TYR A 247 8.83 9.91 6.10
CA TYR A 247 9.33 11.27 5.94
C TYR A 247 10.60 11.46 6.75
N LEU A 248 11.70 11.75 6.07
CA LEU A 248 12.97 12.14 6.68
C LEU A 248 13.12 13.65 6.61
N TYR A 249 13.49 14.27 7.73
CA TYR A 249 13.68 15.71 7.83
C TYR A 249 15.07 16.04 8.35
N GLU A 250 15.75 16.94 7.65
CA GLU A 250 17.04 17.50 8.06
C GLU A 250 16.83 18.95 8.53
N PRO A 251 16.90 19.21 9.85
CA PRO A 251 16.45 20.48 10.41
C PRO A 251 17.36 21.68 10.09
N ASN A 252 18.64 21.48 9.76
CA ASN A 252 19.55 22.60 9.51
C ASN A 252 19.32 23.23 8.12
N SER A 253 19.08 22.39 7.10
CA SER A 253 18.77 22.80 5.73
C SER A 253 17.27 22.97 5.50
N GLY A 254 16.43 22.38 6.35
CA GLY A 254 14.99 22.28 6.15
C GLY A 254 14.62 21.33 5.01
N MET A 255 15.52 20.47 4.56
CA MET A 255 15.23 19.52 3.47
C MET A 255 14.38 18.36 3.96
N VAL A 256 13.50 17.90 3.08
CA VAL A 256 12.56 16.79 3.33
C VAL A 256 12.74 15.75 2.24
N TYR A 257 12.74 14.49 2.66
CA TYR A 257 12.64 13.34 1.78
C TYR A 257 11.42 12.50 2.15
N VAL A 258 10.76 11.95 1.14
CA VAL A 258 9.70 10.96 1.30
C VAL A 258 10.18 9.69 0.64
N ASN A 259 10.41 8.65 1.44
CA ASN A 259 11.14 7.47 1.00
C ASN A 259 12.52 7.88 0.43
N ASP A 260 12.78 7.63 -0.85
CA ASP A 260 13.97 8.07 -1.58
C ASP A 260 13.77 9.32 -2.43
N HIS A 261 12.59 9.95 -2.39
CA HIS A 261 12.27 11.14 -3.16
C HIS A 261 12.56 12.44 -2.39
N GLU A 262 13.33 13.34 -3.00
CA GLU A 262 13.62 14.67 -2.47
C GLU A 262 12.48 15.65 -2.75
N PHE A 263 12.11 16.47 -1.77
CA PHE A 263 11.27 17.65 -2.00
C PHE A 263 12.03 18.72 -2.78
N THR A 264 11.35 19.41 -3.71
CA THR A 264 11.98 20.39 -4.61
C THR A 264 12.74 21.49 -3.87
N SER A 265 14.07 21.44 -3.86
CA SER A 265 14.96 22.33 -3.09
C SER A 265 14.78 23.83 -3.36
N GLU A 266 14.15 24.23 -4.47
CA GLU A 266 13.77 25.62 -4.77
C GLU A 266 12.91 26.26 -3.66
N PHE A 267 12.01 25.47 -3.06
CA PHE A 267 11.05 25.95 -2.06
C PHE A 267 11.49 25.70 -0.60
N ALA A 268 12.65 25.06 -0.41
CA ALA A 268 13.26 24.85 0.91
C ALA A 268 13.83 26.18 1.48
N PRO A 269 13.98 26.36 2.81
CA PRO A 269 13.80 25.37 3.85
C PRO A 269 12.31 25.08 4.08
N TYR A 270 12.00 23.82 4.29
CA TYR A 270 10.68 23.37 4.71
C TYR A 270 10.62 23.33 6.24
N THR A 271 9.46 23.69 6.77
CA THR A 271 9.12 23.50 8.19
C THR A 271 7.93 22.55 8.29
N PRO A 272 8.05 21.41 9.00
CA PRO A 272 6.92 20.53 9.25
C PRO A 272 5.80 21.26 9.99
N LEU A 273 4.55 20.99 9.63
CA LEU A 273 3.38 21.62 10.24
C LEU A 273 2.58 20.62 11.07
N PHE A 274 1.93 21.13 12.12
CA PHE A 274 1.01 20.37 12.99
C PHE A 274 1.67 19.15 13.67
N SER A 275 0.88 18.17 14.12
CA SER A 275 1.36 17.05 14.94
C SER A 275 2.09 15.95 14.16
N LEU A 276 2.02 15.99 12.82
CA LEU A 276 2.56 14.96 11.91
C LEU A 276 1.98 13.56 12.14
N THR A 277 0.82 13.46 12.81
CA THR A 277 0.09 12.22 13.02
C THR A 277 -1.06 12.07 12.01
N ASP A 278 -1.54 10.85 11.85
CA ASP A 278 -2.68 10.51 10.98
C ASP A 278 -4.04 10.79 11.66
N LYS A 279 -4.10 11.62 12.71
CA LYS A 279 -5.34 11.88 13.45
C LYS A 279 -6.28 12.78 12.66
N HIS A 280 -5.87 14.02 12.39
CA HIS A 280 -6.66 14.98 11.61
C HIS A 280 -5.99 15.33 10.29
N SER A 281 -5.20 14.39 9.76
CA SER A 281 -4.56 14.55 8.46
C SER A 281 -4.48 13.26 7.67
N TYR A 282 -4.70 13.39 6.36
CA TYR A 282 -4.33 12.37 5.37
C TYR A 282 -2.98 12.66 4.70
N HIS A 283 -2.41 13.87 4.91
CA HIS A 283 -1.19 14.35 4.26
C HIS A 283 -0.20 14.97 5.26
N VAL A 284 1.11 14.75 5.11
CA VAL A 284 2.09 15.47 5.94
C VAL A 284 2.35 16.81 5.28
N LEU A 285 2.04 17.90 5.99
CA LEU A 285 2.09 19.25 5.44
C LEU A 285 3.37 19.97 5.86
N PHE A 286 3.95 20.70 4.92
CA PHE A 286 5.17 21.47 5.10
C PHE A 286 4.97 22.91 4.63
N ARG A 287 5.45 23.88 5.41
CA ARG A 287 5.60 25.27 4.95
C ARG A 287 6.94 25.40 4.25
N GLY A 288 6.93 25.80 2.99
CA GLY A 288 8.13 26.23 2.24
C GLY A 288 8.25 27.75 2.20
N ARG A 289 9.11 28.28 1.31
CA ARG A 289 9.36 29.73 1.16
C ARG A 289 8.11 30.55 0.78
N ASP A 290 7.24 29.99 -0.04
CA ASP A 290 6.15 30.71 -0.71
C ASP A 290 4.81 29.96 -0.64
N GLY A 291 4.74 28.83 0.05
CA GLY A 291 3.55 27.99 0.02
C GLY A 291 3.52 26.85 1.02
N ILE A 292 2.40 26.14 0.98
CA ILE A 292 2.19 24.88 1.69
C ILE A 292 2.36 23.73 0.70
N TYR A 293 3.12 22.72 1.10
CA TYR A 293 3.53 21.59 0.27
C TYR A 293 3.25 20.26 0.95
N TYR A 294 3.06 19.22 0.15
CA TYR A 294 2.88 17.85 0.60
C TYR A 294 3.32 16.87 -0.49
N TRP A 295 3.37 15.59 -0.15
CA TRP A 295 3.55 14.51 -1.10
C TRP A 295 2.20 13.86 -1.39
N GLU A 296 1.76 13.89 -2.64
CA GLU A 296 0.56 13.19 -3.08
C GLU A 296 0.94 11.76 -3.48
N ARG A 297 0.37 10.77 -2.78
CA ARG A 297 0.49 9.37 -3.17
C ARG A 297 -0.46 9.08 -4.33
N LYS A 298 0.01 8.36 -5.36
CA LYS A 298 -0.88 7.85 -6.40
C LYS A 298 -1.53 6.55 -5.94
N TRP A 299 -2.85 6.55 -5.76
CA TRP A 299 -3.60 5.47 -5.10
C TRP A 299 -4.09 4.34 -6.02
N GLN A 300 -3.51 4.20 -7.21
CA GLN A 300 -3.93 3.14 -8.14
C GLN A 300 -3.40 1.79 -7.65
N TRP A 301 -4.22 0.75 -7.77
CA TRP A 301 -3.92 -0.61 -7.27
C TRP A 301 -2.67 -1.25 -7.90
N TYR A 302 -2.16 -0.68 -9.00
CA TYR A 302 -0.99 -1.17 -9.75
C TYR A 302 0.26 -0.29 -9.65
N ASN A 303 0.19 0.85 -8.95
CA ASN A 303 1.35 1.71 -8.73
C ASN A 303 2.19 1.12 -7.60
N ASP A 304 3.51 1.28 -7.70
CA ASP A 304 4.37 0.95 -6.57
C ASP A 304 3.95 1.78 -5.35
N GLU A 305 4.03 1.21 -4.15
CA GLU A 305 3.68 1.91 -2.91
C GLU A 305 4.50 3.20 -2.68
N SER A 306 5.62 3.34 -3.40
CA SER A 306 6.48 4.53 -3.42
C SER A 306 6.08 5.60 -4.44
N GLU A 307 5.15 5.33 -5.37
CA GLU A 307 4.78 6.30 -6.40
C GLU A 307 3.95 7.47 -5.85
N GLY A 308 4.42 8.68 -6.12
CA GLY A 308 3.74 9.92 -5.78
C GLY A 308 4.44 11.13 -6.39
N GLU A 309 3.98 12.31 -6.02
CA GLU A 309 4.55 13.56 -6.51
C GLU A 309 4.56 14.66 -5.45
N PHE A 310 5.52 15.57 -5.60
CA PHE A 310 5.62 16.78 -4.79
C PHE A 310 4.59 17.79 -5.28
N VAL A 311 3.68 18.21 -4.39
CA VAL A 311 2.55 19.08 -4.74
C VAL A 311 2.54 20.34 -3.87
N ARG A 312 2.24 21.48 -4.50
CA ARG A 312 1.93 22.74 -3.81
C ARG A 312 0.43 22.81 -3.57
N ALA A 313 0.04 22.83 -2.31
CA ALA A 313 -1.36 22.95 -1.88
C ALA A 313 -1.90 24.39 -2.05
N GLY A 314 -1.05 25.40 -1.83
CA GLY A 314 -1.46 26.81 -1.92
C GLY A 314 -0.44 27.76 -1.31
N ASP A 315 -0.82 29.04 -1.22
CA ASP A 315 0.00 30.10 -0.65
C ASP A 315 0.20 29.93 0.87
N ASP A 316 1.31 30.42 1.40
CA ASP A 316 1.59 30.41 2.83
C ASP A 316 0.66 31.38 3.59
N PRO A 317 -0.24 30.88 4.47
CA PRO A 317 -1.17 31.73 5.19
C PRO A 317 -0.60 32.29 6.50
N PHE A 318 0.60 31.88 6.91
CA PHE A 318 1.12 32.13 8.26
C PHE A 318 1.94 33.41 8.32
N LYS A 319 1.55 34.32 9.23
CA LYS A 319 2.28 35.58 9.46
C LYS A 319 3.30 35.41 10.57
N GLY A 320 4.54 35.09 10.19
CA GLY A 320 5.67 34.96 11.11
C GLY A 320 5.81 33.55 11.69
N GLU A 321 6.25 33.45 12.94
CA GLU A 321 6.51 32.17 13.61
C GLU A 321 5.22 31.36 13.79
N ILE A 322 5.35 30.03 13.80
CA ILE A 322 4.27 29.09 14.06
C ILE A 322 4.49 28.49 15.44
N THR A 323 3.53 28.66 16.34
CA THR A 323 3.57 28.11 17.68
C THR A 323 2.53 27.00 17.83
N PRO A 324 2.93 25.74 18.09
CA PRO A 324 1.99 24.68 18.40
C PRO A 324 1.21 25.00 19.68
N LEU A 325 -0.12 24.86 19.65
CA LEU A 325 -0.98 25.08 20.81
C LEU A 325 -1.28 23.75 21.50
N PHE A 326 -1.99 22.84 20.82
CA PHE A 326 -2.23 21.47 21.25
C PHE A 326 -2.75 20.65 20.08
N GLY A 327 -2.19 19.45 19.86
CA GLY A 327 -2.57 18.60 18.75
C GLY A 327 -2.37 19.27 17.40
N ASP A 328 -3.33 19.09 16.50
CA ASP A 328 -3.37 19.72 15.17
C ASP A 328 -3.96 21.15 15.21
N VAL A 329 -3.53 21.94 16.21
CA VAL A 329 -3.90 23.36 16.37
C VAL A 329 -2.64 24.19 16.61
N ILE A 330 -2.48 25.24 15.81
CA ILE A 330 -1.32 26.14 15.83
C ILE A 330 -1.77 27.59 15.86
N VAL A 331 -0.87 28.47 16.31
CA VAL A 331 -1.05 29.92 16.28
C VAL A 331 0.07 30.56 15.46
N SER A 332 -0.28 31.50 14.58
CA SER A 332 0.70 32.31 13.86
C SER A 332 0.15 33.71 13.64
N GLY A 333 0.95 34.74 13.93
CA GLY A 333 0.56 36.15 13.78
C GLY A 333 -0.68 36.56 14.57
N GLY A 334 -0.96 35.88 15.69
CA GLY A 334 -2.17 36.07 16.51
C GLY A 334 -3.41 35.34 16.01
N GLU A 335 -3.33 34.66 14.87
CA GLU A 335 -4.43 33.89 14.29
C GLU A 335 -4.30 32.40 14.61
N THR A 336 -5.43 31.72 14.81
CA THR A 336 -5.46 30.29 15.13
C THR A 336 -5.82 29.48 13.90
N PHE A 337 -5.01 28.46 13.61
CA PHE A 337 -5.22 27.54 12.50
C PHE A 337 -5.36 26.12 13.02
N PHE A 338 -6.21 25.35 12.35
CA PHE A 338 -6.51 23.97 12.74
C PHE A 338 -6.80 23.11 11.52
N LEU A 339 -6.68 21.79 11.68
CA LEU A 339 -6.91 20.83 10.61
C LEU A 339 -8.33 20.27 10.60
N ARG A 340 -8.80 19.99 9.39
CA ARG A 340 -10.00 19.18 9.16
C ARG A 340 -9.79 18.22 8.00
N THR A 341 -10.21 16.98 8.18
CA THR A 341 -10.26 15.96 7.14
C THR A 341 -11.66 15.83 6.56
N TYR A 342 -11.74 15.48 5.28
CA TYR A 342 -13.00 15.05 4.68
C TYR A 342 -12.74 14.20 3.43
N GLU A 343 -13.73 13.36 3.14
CA GLU A 343 -13.74 12.52 1.97
C GLU A 343 -14.80 13.02 0.99
N VAL A 344 -14.42 13.17 -0.28
CA VAL A 344 -15.36 13.43 -1.35
C VAL A 344 -15.72 12.09 -1.97
N TRP A 345 -17.02 11.81 -2.03
CA TRP A 345 -17.54 10.58 -2.62
C TRP A 345 -18.36 10.92 -3.86
N ARG A 346 -18.15 10.17 -4.94
CA ARG A 346 -18.91 10.30 -6.18
C ARG A 346 -19.87 9.12 -6.33
N ASN A 347 -21.08 9.41 -6.80
CA ASN A 347 -22.03 8.38 -7.22
C ASN A 347 -21.70 7.99 -8.66
N ASN A 348 -21.53 6.69 -8.89
CA ASN A 348 -21.35 6.11 -10.22
C ASN A 348 -22.49 5.11 -10.49
N ARG A 349 -22.52 4.55 -11.72
CA ARG A 349 -23.62 3.65 -12.14
C ARG A 349 -23.68 2.36 -11.32
N SER A 350 -22.58 1.96 -10.67
CA SER A 350 -22.44 0.72 -9.90
C SER A 350 -22.45 0.94 -8.37
N GLY A 351 -22.57 2.19 -7.88
CA GLY A 351 -22.56 2.49 -6.45
C GLY A 351 -21.98 3.86 -6.10
N ARG A 352 -21.32 3.92 -4.95
CA ARG A 352 -20.65 5.12 -4.43
C ARG A 352 -19.17 4.80 -4.28
N SER A 353 -18.32 5.61 -4.88
CA SER A 353 -16.86 5.44 -4.88
C SER A 353 -16.19 6.63 -4.21
N LEU A 354 -15.10 6.35 -3.48
CA LEU A 354 -14.29 7.40 -2.87
C LEU A 354 -13.57 8.12 -4.00
N SER A 355 -13.79 9.43 -4.12
CA SER A 355 -13.19 10.25 -5.16
C SER A 355 -11.89 10.88 -4.68
N SER A 356 -11.88 11.43 -3.47
CA SER A 356 -10.69 12.07 -2.92
C SER A 356 -10.69 12.07 -1.39
N ARG A 357 -9.48 12.11 -0.83
CA ARG A 357 -9.21 12.39 0.58
C ARG A 357 -8.56 13.74 0.70
N ASN A 358 -9.04 14.55 1.66
CA ASN A 358 -8.70 15.96 1.73
C ASN A 358 -8.25 16.30 3.15
N THR A 359 -7.19 17.09 3.26
CA THR A 359 -6.73 17.72 4.50
C THR A 359 -6.77 19.21 4.31
N GLY A 360 -7.71 19.88 4.96
CA GLY A 360 -7.85 21.33 4.90
C GLY A 360 -7.25 22.00 6.13
N ILE A 361 -6.56 23.13 5.91
CA ILE A 361 -6.21 24.09 6.95
C ILE A 361 -7.34 25.12 7.02
N PHE A 362 -7.84 25.34 8.23
CA PHE A 362 -8.88 26.32 8.52
C PHE A 362 -8.39 27.33 9.53
N LYS A 363 -8.82 28.57 9.36
CA LYS A 363 -8.58 29.66 10.29
C LYS A 363 -9.79 29.85 11.21
N LEU A 364 -9.58 29.80 12.51
CA LEU A 364 -10.61 30.02 13.52
C LEU A 364 -10.63 31.48 13.96
N SER A 365 -11.81 32.11 13.92
CA SER A 365 -12.01 33.44 14.50
C SER A 365 -11.98 33.35 16.03
N THR A 366 -10.97 33.96 16.65
CA THR A 366 -10.82 34.05 18.10
C THR A 366 -11.25 35.42 18.61
N GLN A 367 -11.65 35.50 19.88
CA GLN A 367 -12.11 36.74 20.54
C GLN A 367 -11.22 37.15 21.72
N GLY A 368 -10.28 36.28 22.12
CA GLY A 368 -9.32 36.55 23.18
C GLY A 368 -8.13 35.58 23.10
N GLU A 369 -7.46 35.40 24.23
CA GLU A 369 -6.33 34.47 24.36
C GLU A 369 -6.80 33.07 24.74
N TRP A 370 -6.04 32.07 24.29
CA TRP A 370 -6.28 30.66 24.64
C TRP A 370 -5.87 30.38 26.09
N ARG A 371 -6.79 29.83 26.88
CA ARG A 371 -6.52 29.33 28.23
C ARG A 371 -6.94 27.88 28.35
N ARG A 372 -6.02 27.01 28.77
CA ARG A 372 -6.32 25.58 28.98
C ARG A 372 -7.13 25.41 30.26
N ILE A 373 -8.27 24.74 30.16
CA ILE A 373 -9.12 24.38 31.31
C ILE A 373 -8.68 23.03 31.90
N GLY A 374 -8.44 22.04 31.04
CA GLY A 374 -8.03 20.72 31.47
C GLY A 374 -7.81 19.77 30.31
N THR A 375 -7.33 18.56 30.60
CA THR A 375 -7.08 17.52 29.59
C THR A 375 -8.13 16.42 29.67
N SER A 376 -8.52 15.89 28.51
CA SER A 376 -9.39 14.73 28.39
C SER A 376 -8.57 13.45 28.44
N LYS A 377 -8.87 12.60 29.43
CA LYS A 377 -8.14 11.33 29.70
C LYS A 377 -6.61 11.54 29.73
N ASN A 378 -6.15 12.47 30.56
CA ASN A 378 -4.74 12.86 30.70
C ASN A 378 -4.08 13.29 29.36
N GLY A 379 -4.86 13.83 28.43
CA GLY A 379 -4.39 14.33 27.13
C GLY A 379 -4.43 13.28 26.03
N VAL A 380 -4.75 12.03 26.34
CA VAL A 380 -4.84 10.95 25.34
C VAL A 380 -5.97 11.19 24.35
N TYR A 381 -7.09 11.75 24.81
CA TYR A 381 -8.24 12.02 23.94
C TYR A 381 -8.27 13.46 23.45
N GLY A 382 -7.76 14.40 24.24
CA GLY A 382 -7.75 15.80 23.85
C GLY A 382 -7.56 16.74 25.02
N ALA A 383 -7.89 18.01 24.81
CA ALA A 383 -7.87 19.02 25.85
C ALA A 383 -8.98 20.06 25.66
N VAL A 384 -9.46 20.62 26.76
CA VAL A 384 -10.48 21.67 26.75
C VAL A 384 -9.79 23.01 26.98
N TYR A 385 -10.10 23.97 26.10
CA TYR A 385 -9.63 25.33 26.15
C TYR A 385 -10.79 26.32 26.15
N THR A 386 -10.53 27.53 26.61
CA THR A 386 -11.43 28.67 26.43
C THR A 386 -10.73 29.76 25.63
N ASN A 387 -11.52 30.47 24.82
CA ASN A 387 -11.12 31.68 24.11
C ASN A 387 -12.31 32.65 24.15
N GLY A 388 -12.16 33.77 24.86
CA GLY A 388 -13.27 34.65 25.20
C GLY A 388 -14.29 33.95 26.12
N GLU A 389 -15.57 33.98 25.74
CA GLU A 389 -16.67 33.33 26.47
C GLU A 389 -16.95 31.90 26.01
N LYS A 390 -16.23 31.43 24.98
CA LYS A 390 -16.47 30.13 24.35
C LYS A 390 -15.54 29.05 24.89
N PHE A 391 -16.03 27.82 24.88
CA PHE A 391 -15.26 26.62 25.20
C PHE A 391 -15.06 25.78 23.95
N TYR A 392 -13.87 25.21 23.84
CA TYR A 392 -13.45 24.39 22.72
C TYR A 392 -12.81 23.12 23.22
N TYR A 393 -13.17 22.00 22.60
CA TYR A 393 -12.50 20.72 22.75
C TYR A 393 -11.55 20.53 21.58
N PHE A 394 -10.26 20.38 21.89
CA PHE A 394 -9.21 20.10 20.92
C PHE A 394 -9.01 18.59 20.92
N ASP A 395 -9.33 17.96 19.80
CA ASP A 395 -9.37 16.51 19.68
C ASP A 395 -7.97 15.93 19.40
N GLU A 396 -7.74 14.74 19.94
CA GLU A 396 -6.56 13.90 19.71
C GLU A 396 -6.96 12.44 19.40
N ILE A 397 -8.23 12.18 19.08
CA ILE A 397 -8.75 10.87 18.72
C ILE A 397 -8.63 10.65 17.21
N GLY A 398 -9.03 11.64 16.41
CA GLY A 398 -8.86 11.66 14.98
C GLY A 398 -9.96 10.95 14.17
N HIS A 399 -9.77 11.00 12.85
CA HIS A 399 -10.78 10.67 11.84
C HIS A 399 -11.17 9.20 11.79
N ASN A 400 -10.33 8.29 12.31
CA ASN A 400 -10.64 6.86 12.45
C ASN A 400 -11.89 6.59 13.30
N TRP A 401 -12.28 7.54 14.16
CA TRP A 401 -13.52 7.50 14.95
C TRP A 401 -14.57 8.50 14.46
N HIS A 402 -14.48 8.92 13.20
CA HIS A 402 -15.33 9.94 12.56
C HIS A 402 -15.17 11.36 13.14
N LEU A 403 -14.14 11.60 13.96
CA LEU A 403 -13.78 12.94 14.41
C LEU A 403 -12.88 13.60 13.37
N THR A 404 -13.52 14.33 12.46
CA THR A 404 -12.87 14.89 11.27
C THR A 404 -12.25 16.28 11.49
N SER A 405 -12.48 16.93 12.63
CA SER A 405 -11.96 18.26 12.93
C SER A 405 -11.06 18.20 14.16
N SER A 406 -9.93 18.90 14.17
CA SER A 406 -9.10 18.96 15.37
C SER A 406 -9.67 19.88 16.46
N ILE A 407 -10.67 20.71 16.14
CA ILE A 407 -11.38 21.57 17.10
C ILE A 407 -12.90 21.38 17.00
N TYR A 408 -13.54 21.25 18.16
CA TYR A 408 -14.99 21.29 18.35
C TYR A 408 -15.36 22.42 19.32
N GLU A 409 -16.36 23.23 18.96
CA GLU A 409 -16.97 24.22 19.87
C GLU A 409 -17.97 23.50 20.78
N ILE A 410 -17.82 23.69 22.09
CA ILE A 410 -18.72 23.13 23.11
C ILE A 410 -19.93 24.06 23.24
N LYS A 411 -21.14 23.53 23.01
CA LYS A 411 -22.41 24.27 23.09
C LYS A 411 -23.10 24.12 24.44
N GLU A 412 -22.87 23.00 25.11
CA GLU A 412 -23.38 22.71 26.45
C GLU A 412 -22.24 22.79 27.47
N PRO A 413 -22.16 23.85 28.30
CA PRO A 413 -21.03 24.07 29.20
C PRO A 413 -20.75 22.92 30.18
N ASP A 414 -21.79 22.17 30.58
CA ASP A 414 -21.67 21.03 31.51
C ASP A 414 -20.75 19.92 30.95
N ILE A 415 -20.59 19.85 29.62
CA ILE A 415 -19.68 18.90 28.96
C ILE A 415 -18.22 19.16 29.35
N VAL A 416 -17.85 20.39 29.71
CA VAL A 416 -16.47 20.73 30.13
C VAL A 416 -16.07 19.90 31.35
N GLU A 417 -16.95 19.74 32.34
CA GLU A 417 -16.67 18.92 33.53
C GLU A 417 -16.51 17.45 33.15
N ILE A 418 -17.34 16.94 32.25
CA ILE A 418 -17.29 15.55 31.79
C ILE A 418 -15.97 15.27 31.04
N LEU A 419 -15.54 16.17 30.16
CA LEU A 419 -14.32 16.01 29.38
C LEU A 419 -13.06 16.10 30.24
N THR A 420 -13.05 16.99 31.22
CA THR A 420 -11.87 17.24 32.08
C THR A 420 -11.84 16.39 33.34
N ARG A 421 -12.81 15.47 33.52
CA ARG A 421 -12.89 14.63 34.72
C ARG A 421 -11.61 13.80 34.90
N PRO A 422 -11.05 13.72 36.12
CA PRO A 422 -9.90 12.87 36.38
C PRO A 422 -10.22 11.40 36.07
N TYR A 423 -9.19 10.67 35.64
CA TYR A 423 -9.29 9.22 35.45
C TYR A 423 -9.66 8.52 36.77
N ARG A 424 -10.64 7.62 36.75
CA ARG A 424 -11.09 6.81 37.91
C ARG A 424 -11.00 5.32 37.58
N SER A 425 -11.12 4.44 38.57
CA SER A 425 -11.14 2.98 38.32
C SER A 425 -12.44 2.48 37.67
N SER A 426 -13.52 3.26 37.74
CA SER A 426 -14.82 2.96 37.13
C SER A 426 -15.48 4.24 36.56
N GLY A 427 -16.29 4.09 35.50
CA GLY A 427 -17.01 5.21 34.88
C GLY A 427 -16.14 6.20 34.11
N ASN A 428 -15.08 5.71 33.46
CA ASN A 428 -14.15 6.56 32.69
C ASN A 428 -14.73 7.07 31.39
N LEU A 429 -14.22 8.22 30.94
CA LEU A 429 -14.51 8.76 29.62
C LEU A 429 -14.05 7.77 28.54
N GLY A 430 -15.03 7.32 27.75
CA GLY A 430 -14.84 6.55 26.54
C GLY A 430 -14.77 7.45 25.30
N VAL A 431 -14.19 6.93 24.22
CA VAL A 431 -14.28 7.61 22.91
C VAL A 431 -15.74 7.72 22.47
N GLU A 432 -16.55 6.70 22.76
CA GLU A 432 -17.99 6.68 22.49
C GLU A 432 -18.76 7.81 23.20
N ASP A 433 -18.35 8.21 24.41
CA ASP A 433 -18.98 9.33 25.11
C ASP A 433 -18.79 10.63 24.32
N ILE A 434 -17.56 10.87 23.84
CA ILE A 434 -17.19 12.06 23.05
C ILE A 434 -17.93 12.04 21.71
N PHE A 435 -17.96 10.89 21.03
CA PHE A 435 -18.71 10.72 19.80
C PHE A 435 -20.19 11.04 19.99
N ASN A 436 -20.80 10.58 21.08
CA ASN A 436 -22.21 10.86 21.40
C ASN A 436 -22.47 12.34 21.71
N MET A 437 -21.54 13.04 22.37
CA MET A 437 -21.63 14.50 22.58
C MET A 437 -21.59 15.27 21.25
N ILE A 438 -20.82 14.81 20.27
CA ILE A 438 -20.79 15.41 18.93
C ILE A 438 -22.11 15.11 18.20
N LYS A 439 -22.57 13.86 18.27
CA LYS A 439 -23.80 13.41 17.62
C LYS A 439 -25.06 14.10 18.18
N SER A 440 -25.11 14.40 19.48
CA SER A 440 -26.23 15.12 20.09
C SER A 440 -26.22 16.62 19.78
N GLY A 441 -25.10 17.15 19.27
CA GLY A 441 -24.90 18.59 19.03
C GLY A 441 -24.40 19.36 20.26
N ALA A 442 -24.13 18.68 21.38
CA ALA A 442 -23.52 19.28 22.57
C ALA A 442 -22.08 19.78 22.27
N MET A 443 -21.42 19.16 21.29
CA MET A 443 -20.22 19.66 20.63
C MET A 443 -20.42 19.68 19.11
N VAL A 444 -19.91 20.72 18.45
CA VAL A 444 -19.98 20.83 16.98
C VAL A 444 -18.61 21.18 16.41
N PRO A 445 -18.21 20.68 15.22
CA PRO A 445 -16.97 21.10 14.59
C PRO A 445 -16.89 22.63 14.53
N ALA A 446 -15.75 23.18 14.94
CA ALA A 446 -15.58 24.63 14.95
C ALA A 446 -15.71 25.18 13.52
N LYS A 447 -16.44 26.30 13.39
CA LYS A 447 -16.53 27.01 12.11
C LYS A 447 -15.25 27.79 11.89
N GLY A 448 -14.56 27.49 10.78
CA GLY A 448 -13.37 28.20 10.35
C GLY A 448 -13.50 28.68 8.91
N GLU A 449 -12.75 29.73 8.59
CA GLU A 449 -12.50 30.16 7.22
C GLU A 449 -11.55 29.16 6.56
N PHE A 450 -11.91 28.68 5.37
CA PHE A 450 -11.05 27.80 4.59
C PHE A 450 -9.82 28.57 4.11
N VAL A 451 -8.63 27.95 4.20
CA VAL A 451 -7.37 28.58 3.84
C VAL A 451 -6.70 27.86 2.67
N VAL A 452 -6.40 26.57 2.84
CA VAL A 452 -5.68 25.76 1.86
C VAL A 452 -6.03 24.28 2.07
N GLU A 453 -5.96 23.47 1.01
CA GLU A 453 -6.19 22.02 1.07
C GLU A 453 -5.12 21.21 0.36
N ALA A 454 -4.80 20.06 0.93
CA ALA A 454 -4.07 18.99 0.28
C ALA A 454 -5.05 17.87 -0.11
N ILE A 455 -4.92 17.36 -1.33
CA ILE A 455 -5.84 16.41 -1.93
C ILE A 455 -5.04 15.19 -2.42
N SER A 456 -5.60 14.01 -2.17
CA SER A 456 -5.23 12.79 -2.87
C SER A 456 -6.43 12.31 -3.69
N ASP A 457 -6.30 12.31 -5.01
CA ASP A 457 -7.33 11.83 -5.91
C ASP A 457 -7.25 10.32 -6.15
N PHE A 458 -8.41 9.65 -6.15
CA PHE A 458 -8.56 8.22 -6.41
C PHE A 458 -9.12 7.95 -7.82
N ASN A 459 -8.86 8.84 -8.78
CA ASN A 459 -9.52 8.84 -10.09
C ASN A 459 -9.33 7.48 -10.82
N ASP A 460 -10.45 6.78 -11.02
CA ASP A 460 -10.54 5.41 -11.57
C ASP A 460 -11.08 5.41 -13.04
N ASP A 461 -11.22 6.60 -13.62
CA ASP A 461 -12.05 6.82 -14.82
C ASP A 461 -11.32 6.47 -16.14
N ASP A 462 -9.99 6.65 -16.23
CA ASP A 462 -9.26 6.47 -17.49
C ASP A 462 -9.18 4.99 -17.93
N GLU A 463 -9.15 4.03 -16.99
CA GLU A 463 -9.01 2.60 -17.33
C GLU A 463 -10.32 1.91 -17.66
N ASN A 464 -11.44 2.33 -17.05
CA ASN A 464 -12.77 1.82 -17.41
C ASN A 464 -13.09 2.08 -18.89
N PHE A 465 -12.59 3.20 -19.43
CA PHE A 465 -12.72 3.53 -20.85
C PHE A 465 -11.91 2.58 -21.74
N TRP A 466 -10.62 2.35 -21.44
CA TRP A 466 -9.76 1.46 -22.24
C TRP A 466 -10.11 -0.02 -22.09
N PHE A 467 -10.48 -0.48 -20.90
CA PHE A 467 -11.00 -1.83 -20.67
C PHE A 467 -12.33 -2.06 -21.40
N GLY A 468 -13.20 -1.04 -21.42
CA GLY A 468 -14.42 -1.05 -22.22
C GLY A 468 -14.15 -1.18 -23.73
N ILE A 469 -13.17 -0.44 -24.26
CA ILE A 469 -12.72 -0.56 -25.65
C ILE A 469 -12.14 -1.95 -25.93
N PHE A 470 -11.35 -2.49 -25.01
CA PHE A 470 -10.77 -3.83 -25.12
C PHE A 470 -11.85 -4.91 -25.21
N LEU A 471 -12.85 -4.90 -24.32
CA LEU A 471 -13.99 -5.83 -24.37
C LEU A 471 -14.80 -5.67 -25.67
N LEU A 472 -15.01 -4.44 -26.15
CA LEU A 472 -15.67 -4.18 -27.43
C LEU A 472 -14.87 -4.79 -28.59
N SER A 473 -13.55 -4.70 -28.56
CA SER A 473 -12.67 -5.26 -29.59
C SER A 473 -12.70 -6.80 -29.63
N ILE A 474 -12.76 -7.46 -28.48
CA ILE A 474 -12.96 -8.92 -28.37
C ILE A 474 -14.35 -9.31 -28.91
N ALA A 475 -15.40 -8.56 -28.56
CA ALA A 475 -16.75 -8.81 -29.05
C ALA A 475 -16.85 -8.68 -30.58
N ILE A 476 -16.17 -7.68 -31.16
CA ILE A 476 -16.10 -7.48 -32.62
C ILE A 476 -15.28 -8.61 -33.26
N GLY A 477 -14.12 -8.96 -32.71
CA GLY A 477 -13.26 -10.03 -33.22
C GLY A 477 -13.95 -11.40 -33.22
N SER A 478 -14.68 -11.72 -32.15
CA SER A 478 -15.47 -12.95 -32.03
C SER A 478 -16.68 -12.96 -32.96
N TYR A 479 -17.35 -11.82 -33.17
CA TYR A 479 -18.41 -11.68 -34.18
C TYR A 479 -17.89 -11.89 -35.61
N ILE A 480 -16.76 -11.27 -35.95
CA ILE A 480 -16.10 -11.42 -37.25
C ILE A 480 -15.68 -12.88 -37.46
N TRP A 481 -15.07 -13.51 -36.45
CA TRP A 481 -14.69 -14.92 -36.52
C TRP A 481 -15.89 -15.85 -36.70
N ALA A 482 -16.99 -15.63 -35.98
CA ALA A 482 -18.25 -16.37 -36.16
C ALA A 482 -18.86 -16.15 -37.55
N TYR A 483 -18.76 -14.94 -38.10
CA TYR A 483 -19.20 -14.60 -39.46
C TYR A 483 -18.38 -15.34 -40.52
N TYR A 484 -17.04 -15.37 -40.40
CA TYR A 484 -16.16 -16.08 -41.32
C TYR A 484 -16.26 -17.61 -41.18
N ARG A 485 -16.44 -18.14 -39.98
CA ARG A 485 -16.67 -19.57 -39.74
C ARG A 485 -17.92 -20.09 -40.44
N LYS A 486 -18.98 -19.27 -40.55
CA LYS A 486 -20.19 -19.61 -41.32
C LYS A 486 -20.00 -19.62 -42.84
N ARG A 487 -18.95 -18.97 -43.36
CA ARG A 487 -18.62 -18.95 -44.80
C ARG A 487 -17.60 -20.02 -45.21
N ILE A 488 -16.81 -20.54 -44.28
CA ILE A 488 -15.76 -21.55 -44.53
C ILE A 488 -16.30 -23.00 -44.47
N VAL A 489 -17.56 -23.22 -44.06
CA VAL A 489 -18.25 -24.51 -44.23
C VAL A 489 -19.03 -24.47 -45.55
N PRO A 490 -18.61 -25.18 -46.63
CA PRO A 490 -19.40 -25.24 -47.84
C PRO A 490 -20.71 -25.99 -47.57
N GLN A 491 -21.79 -25.52 -48.19
CA GLN A 491 -23.06 -26.24 -48.29
C GLN A 491 -22.83 -27.61 -48.96
N ALA A 492 -22.54 -28.64 -48.16
CA ALA A 492 -22.65 -30.03 -48.59
C ALA A 492 -24.13 -30.41 -48.60
N SER A 493 -24.86 -30.01 -49.65
CA SER A 493 -26.20 -30.53 -49.90
C SER A 493 -26.30 -31.10 -51.32
N LYS A 494 -26.55 -32.41 -51.35
CA LYS A 494 -27.29 -33.16 -52.37
C LYS A 494 -26.66 -33.26 -53.77
N LYS A 495 -25.97 -34.38 -54.02
CA LYS A 495 -26.16 -35.14 -55.27
C LYS A 495 -26.32 -36.64 -55.00
N LYS A 496 -27.42 -37.16 -55.54
CA LYS A 496 -27.92 -38.53 -55.50
C LYS A 496 -26.91 -39.54 -56.05
N TYR A 497 -26.84 -40.69 -55.39
CA TYR A 497 -26.39 -41.94 -56.00
C TYR A 497 -27.26 -42.28 -57.24
N LYS A 498 -26.62 -42.44 -58.39
CA LYS A 498 -27.07 -43.33 -59.48
C LYS A 498 -25.81 -44.05 -59.96
N GLY A 499 -25.83 -45.39 -59.87
CA GLY A 499 -24.68 -46.24 -60.15
C GLY A 499 -24.41 -46.45 -61.64
N LEU A 500 -23.31 -47.16 -61.92
CA LEU A 500 -23.15 -48.27 -62.88
C LEU A 500 -21.69 -48.77 -62.73
N ILE A 501 -21.50 -50.02 -62.30
CA ILE A 501 -21.19 -51.22 -63.11
C ILE A 501 -19.72 -51.29 -63.60
N VAL A 502 -19.13 -52.41 -63.22
CA VAL A 502 -17.85 -53.03 -63.56
C VAL A 502 -17.62 -53.14 -65.07
N LYS A 503 -16.39 -52.85 -65.50
CA LYS A 503 -15.59 -53.78 -66.30
C LYS A 503 -14.18 -53.85 -65.73
#